data_AF-A0A348N0G9-F1
#
_entry.id   AF-A0A348N0G9-F1
#
_cell.length_a   1.000
_cell.length_b   1.000
_cell.length_c   1.000
_cell.angle_alpha   90.00
_cell.angle_beta   90.00
_cell.angle_gamma   90.00
#
_symmetry.space_group_name_H-M   'P 1'
#
loop_
_entity.id
_entity.type
_entity.pdbx_description
1 polymer ?
#
loop_
_entity_poly.entity_id
_entity_poly.type
_entity_poly.pdbx_seq_one_letter_code
_entity_poly.pdbx_strand_id
1 'polypeptide(L)'
;NRSSDLDATPEGKEYSQSLGVDCFLTKPVDSKLLMEKIMILSKQKVVVEEGLPTILDEDDNETEQNWCDASTFEQLVMIGSDKQFIVRLVKGFTQDGEKHMALINTAAEEEDPLTIRESLHALKGSANELGATRLAQLCREGEKMIDAQASQASLIALKEKVLFSYQQTVKALNKAVNELEESLLT
;
A
#
# COMPACT_ATOMS: atom_id res chain seq x y z
N ASN A 1 -14.77 3.23 -52.19
CA ASN A 1 -13.47 3.31 -52.89
C ASN A 1 -12.63 4.36 -52.18
N ARG A 2 -11.56 3.93 -51.47
CA ARG A 2 -10.35 4.67 -51.02
C ARG A 2 -10.53 5.87 -50.07
N SER A 3 -9.88 5.89 -48.88
CA SER A 3 -8.46 6.23 -48.60
C SER A 3 -8.14 7.65 -49.10
N SER A 4 -7.58 8.60 -48.35
CA SER A 4 -6.35 8.62 -47.54
C SER A 4 -6.18 10.08 -47.05
N ASP A 5 -5.97 10.33 -45.75
CA ASP A 5 -4.69 10.71 -45.11
C ASP A 5 -4.22 12.17 -45.25
N LEU A 6 -3.89 12.73 -44.07
CA LEU A 6 -2.79 13.65 -43.75
C LEU A 6 -2.74 15.04 -44.44
N ASP A 7 -2.83 16.11 -43.64
CA ASP A 7 -1.58 16.76 -43.23
C ASP A 7 -1.72 17.64 -41.97
N ALA A 8 -0.67 17.58 -41.15
CA ALA A 8 -0.42 18.41 -39.99
C ALA A 8 0.23 19.72 -40.45
N THR A 9 -0.01 20.83 -39.74
CA THR A 9 0.84 22.01 -39.85
C THR A 9 1.47 22.37 -38.50
N PRO A 10 2.78 22.69 -38.46
CA PRO A 10 3.62 22.54 -37.28
C PRO A 10 4.08 23.88 -36.66
N GLU A 11 3.19 24.79 -36.26
CA GLU A 11 3.62 26.05 -35.64
C GLU A 11 2.82 26.40 -34.39
N GLY A 12 3.46 26.23 -33.23
CA GLY A 12 2.91 26.57 -31.91
C GLY A 12 3.35 25.64 -30.76
N LYS A 13 4.28 24.70 -31.01
CA LYS A 13 4.72 23.69 -30.03
C LYS A 13 5.91 24.12 -29.16
N GLU A 14 6.35 25.37 -29.23
CA GLU A 14 7.56 25.84 -28.55
C GLU A 14 7.29 27.04 -27.63
N TYR A 15 6.56 26.84 -26.52
CA TYR A 15 6.80 27.66 -25.31
C TYR A 15 6.18 27.13 -23.98
N SER A 16 5.84 25.84 -23.85
CA SER A 16 5.34 25.34 -22.55
C SER A 16 5.84 23.95 -22.16
N GLN A 17 7.02 23.57 -22.65
CA GLN A 17 7.72 22.33 -22.29
C GLN A 17 8.71 22.52 -21.12
N SER A 18 8.28 23.07 -19.98
CA SER A 18 9.20 23.26 -18.84
C SER A 18 8.64 22.90 -17.46
N LEU A 19 7.52 22.19 -17.38
CA LEU A 19 7.12 21.48 -16.17
C LEU A 19 6.55 20.13 -16.59
N GLY A 20 7.41 19.11 -16.61
CA GLY A 20 7.10 17.73 -17.00
C GLY A 20 6.11 17.05 -16.05
N VAL A 21 4.87 17.53 -16.05
CA VAL A 21 3.71 16.87 -15.47
C VAL A 21 3.10 16.02 -16.56
N ASP A 22 3.49 14.76 -16.60
CA ASP A 22 2.85 13.72 -17.42
C ASP A 22 2.94 12.37 -16.69
N CYS A 23 2.20 12.24 -15.59
CA CYS A 23 1.80 10.92 -15.09
C CYS A 23 0.28 10.88 -14.97
N PHE A 24 -0.34 10.86 -16.14
CA PHE A 24 -1.41 9.94 -16.51
C PHE A 24 -2.13 9.27 -15.32
N LEU A 25 -3.40 9.66 -15.11
CA LEU A 25 -4.43 8.83 -14.50
C LEU A 25 -4.36 7.43 -15.13
N THR A 26 -3.76 6.46 -14.43
CA THR A 26 -3.73 5.07 -14.90
C THR A 26 -4.69 4.21 -14.09
N LYS A 27 -5.93 4.25 -14.59
CA LYS A 27 -6.92 3.17 -14.63
C LYS A 27 -7.85 3.04 -13.42
N PRO A 28 -9.12 2.64 -13.68
CA PRO A 28 -10.22 2.92 -12.81
C PRO A 28 -10.15 1.98 -11.61
N VAL A 29 -10.53 2.51 -10.46
CA VAL A 29 -11.10 1.72 -9.39
C VAL A 29 -12.05 0.68 -10.02
N ASP A 30 -11.76 -0.61 -9.83
CA ASP A 30 -12.68 -1.68 -10.21
C ASP A 30 -14.02 -1.37 -9.55
N SER A 31 -14.99 -0.97 -10.36
CA SER A 31 -16.31 -0.56 -9.88
C SER A 31 -16.95 -1.63 -8.99
N LYS A 32 -16.58 -2.91 -9.16
CA LYS A 32 -17.00 -4.00 -8.28
C LYS A 32 -16.29 -3.97 -6.93
N LEU A 33 -14.97 -3.78 -6.92
CA LEU A 33 -14.18 -3.63 -5.69
C LEU A 33 -14.62 -2.40 -4.90
N LEU A 34 -15.00 -1.32 -5.58
CA LEU A 34 -15.59 -0.14 -4.92
C LEU A 34 -16.97 -0.43 -4.34
N MET A 35 -17.85 -1.10 -5.11
CA MET A 35 -19.20 -1.42 -4.64
C MET A 35 -19.19 -2.42 -3.48
N GLU A 36 -18.25 -3.35 -3.51
CA GLU A 36 -17.97 -4.30 -2.43
C GLU A 36 -17.46 -3.57 -1.17
N LYS A 37 -16.49 -2.66 -1.32
CA LYS A 37 -16.01 -1.79 -0.23
C LYS A 37 -17.10 -0.87 0.33
N ILE A 38 -17.97 -0.31 -0.51
CA ILE A 38 -19.13 0.50 -0.07
C ILE A 38 -20.13 -0.36 0.71
N MET A 39 -20.40 -1.61 0.31
CA MET A 39 -21.28 -2.50 1.08
C MET A 39 -20.72 -2.86 2.46
N ILE A 40 -19.41 -3.02 2.57
CA ILE A 40 -18.72 -3.29 3.85
C ILE A 40 -18.84 -2.06 4.76
N LEU A 41 -18.48 -0.87 4.26
CA LEU A 41 -18.54 0.38 5.03
C LEU A 41 -19.98 0.79 5.38
N SER A 42 -20.96 0.51 4.51
CA SER A 42 -22.37 0.79 4.76
C SER A 42 -22.96 -0.08 5.89
N LYS A 43 -22.35 -1.23 6.22
CA LYS A 43 -22.78 -2.08 7.34
C LYS A 43 -22.13 -1.67 8.67
N GLN A 44 -21.03 -0.92 8.63
CA GLN A 44 -20.40 -0.33 9.80
C GLN A 44 -20.95 1.07 10.03
N LYS A 45 -22.00 1.14 10.84
CA LYS A 45 -22.49 2.41 11.38
C LYS A 45 -21.36 3.06 12.21
N VAL A 46 -20.93 4.22 11.73
CA VAL A 46 -19.88 5.07 12.25
C VAL A 46 -20.07 5.40 13.73
N VAL A 47 -19.06 5.11 14.55
CA VAL A 47 -18.78 5.83 15.80
C VAL A 47 -17.42 6.49 15.60
N VAL A 48 -17.43 7.79 15.28
CA VAL A 48 -16.23 8.62 15.36
C VAL A 48 -16.11 9.05 16.82
N GLU A 49 -15.07 8.61 17.51
CA GLU A 49 -14.55 9.34 18.66
C GLU A 49 -13.15 9.84 18.30
N GLU A 50 -13.03 11.17 18.24
CA GLU A 50 -11.79 11.92 18.16
C GLU A 50 -11.07 11.85 19.52
N GLY A 51 -9.83 11.38 19.51
CA GLY A 51 -8.91 11.44 20.64
C GLY A 51 -7.48 11.72 20.16
N LEU A 52 -6.90 12.81 20.66
CA LEU A 52 -5.55 13.34 20.38
C LEU A 52 -4.41 12.33 20.70
N PRO A 53 -3.17 12.54 20.21
CA PRO A 53 -2.11 11.54 20.20
C PRO A 53 -1.33 11.51 21.51
N THR A 54 -1.09 10.31 22.03
CA THR A 54 -0.11 10.08 23.09
C THR A 54 1.16 9.53 22.46
N ILE A 55 2.26 10.25 22.66
CA ILE A 55 3.63 9.82 22.41
C ILE A 55 3.98 8.75 23.45
N LEU A 56 4.32 7.53 23.00
CA LEU A 56 5.03 6.50 23.75
C LEU A 56 5.89 5.76 22.71
N ASP A 57 7.19 6.07 22.66
CA ASP A 57 8.27 5.42 23.43
C ASP A 57 8.61 4.03 22.90
N GLU A 58 9.91 3.87 22.64
CA GLU A 58 10.60 2.67 22.24
C GLU A 58 10.35 1.56 23.27
N ASP A 59 9.68 0.47 22.86
CA ASP A 59 9.78 -0.78 23.59
C ASP A 59 9.82 -1.97 22.62
N ASP A 60 10.98 -2.59 22.65
CA ASP A 60 11.40 -3.76 21.89
C ASP A 60 10.93 -5.01 22.65
N ASN A 61 9.62 -5.19 22.73
CA ASN A 61 9.01 -6.38 23.34
C ASN A 61 8.36 -7.24 22.26
N GLU A 62 8.96 -8.41 22.03
CA GLU A 62 8.46 -9.58 21.31
C GLU A 62 7.23 -10.20 22.03
N THR A 63 6.23 -9.38 22.34
CA THR A 63 4.90 -9.85 22.76
C THR A 63 4.10 -10.08 21.49
N GLU A 64 3.85 -11.35 21.15
CA GLU A 64 2.97 -11.83 20.05
C GLU A 64 2.57 -10.73 19.05
N GLN A 65 3.56 -10.25 18.27
CA GLN A 65 3.34 -9.09 17.43
C GLN A 65 2.37 -9.49 16.33
N ASN A 66 1.11 -9.07 16.48
CA ASN A 66 0.06 -9.35 15.54
C ASN A 66 0.26 -8.50 14.27
N TRP A 67 1.09 -9.00 13.35
CA TRP A 67 1.46 -8.31 12.13
C TRP A 67 0.33 -8.21 11.10
N CYS A 68 -0.70 -9.05 11.26
CA CYS A 68 -1.88 -9.09 10.42
C CYS A 68 -3.10 -9.42 11.30
N ASP A 69 -4.12 -8.58 11.29
CA ASP A 69 -5.34 -8.83 12.05
C ASP A 69 -6.06 -10.11 11.55
N ALA A 70 -6.12 -11.12 12.42
CA ALA A 70 -6.72 -12.42 12.11
C ALA A 70 -8.20 -12.29 11.71
N SER A 71 -8.95 -11.39 12.35
CA SER A 71 -10.38 -11.21 12.06
C SER A 71 -10.63 -10.62 10.67
N THR A 72 -9.76 -9.71 10.23
CA THR A 72 -9.77 -9.13 8.88
C THR A 72 -9.39 -10.18 7.86
N PHE A 73 -8.35 -10.96 8.14
CA PHE A 73 -7.92 -12.05 7.27
C PHE A 73 -9.02 -13.12 7.10
N GLU A 74 -9.68 -13.53 8.18
CA GLU A 74 -10.83 -14.46 8.13
C GLU A 74 -12.00 -13.89 7.32
N GLN A 75 -12.32 -12.61 7.48
CA GLN A 75 -13.36 -11.95 6.67
C GLN A 75 -13.00 -11.96 5.18
N LEU A 76 -11.74 -11.68 4.82
CA LEU A 76 -11.29 -11.77 3.44
C LEU A 76 -11.44 -13.19 2.89
N VAL A 77 -11.11 -14.21 3.70
CA VAL A 77 -11.29 -15.63 3.32
C VAL A 77 -12.77 -15.94 3.08
N MET A 78 -13.68 -15.40 3.90
CA MET A 78 -15.12 -15.59 3.73
C MET A 78 -15.71 -14.86 2.52
N ILE A 79 -15.16 -13.69 2.17
CA ILE A 79 -15.57 -12.90 1.00
C ILE A 79 -15.05 -13.55 -0.28
N GLY A 80 -13.84 -14.10 -0.24
CA GLY A 80 -13.23 -14.80 -1.35
C GLY A 80 -14.12 -15.93 -1.86
N SER A 81 -14.30 -15.99 -3.17
CA SER A 81 -15.07 -17.06 -3.82
C SER A 81 -14.46 -18.45 -3.59
N ASP A 82 -13.15 -18.50 -3.34
CA ASP A 82 -12.38 -19.70 -2.97
C ASP A 82 -11.15 -19.33 -2.15
N LYS A 83 -10.51 -20.30 -1.49
CA LYS A 83 -9.24 -20.08 -0.76
C LYS A 83 -8.10 -19.63 -1.69
N GLN A 84 -8.16 -19.97 -2.98
CA GLN A 84 -7.16 -19.55 -3.98
C GLN A 84 -7.17 -18.03 -4.23
N PHE A 85 -8.30 -17.36 -3.97
CA PHE A 85 -8.37 -15.91 -3.96
C PHE A 85 -7.40 -15.30 -2.95
N ILE A 86 -7.34 -15.83 -1.73
CA ILE A 86 -6.46 -15.33 -0.68
C ILE A 86 -4.99 -15.57 -0.99
N VAL A 87 -4.67 -16.75 -1.53
CA VAL A 87 -3.30 -17.05 -2.02
C VAL A 87 -2.88 -16.01 -3.07
N ARG A 88 -3.74 -15.71 -4.05
CA ARG A 88 -3.46 -14.69 -5.08
C ARG A 88 -3.36 -13.29 -4.50
N LEU A 89 -4.20 -12.95 -3.52
CA LEU A 89 -4.21 -11.64 -2.87
C LEU A 89 -2.90 -11.39 -2.10
N VAL A 90 -2.48 -12.35 -1.26
CA VAL A 90 -1.22 -12.27 -0.51
C VAL A 90 -0.02 -12.26 -1.44
N LYS A 91 -0.04 -13.05 -2.51
CA LYS A 91 1.01 -13.02 -3.54
C LYS A 91 1.09 -11.66 -4.25
N GLY A 92 -0.04 -11.08 -4.62
CA GLY A 92 -0.11 -9.75 -5.24
C GLY A 92 0.47 -8.68 -4.32
N PHE A 93 0.04 -8.66 -3.06
CA PHE A 93 0.60 -7.77 -2.04
C PHE A 93 2.12 -7.94 -1.87
N THR A 94 2.62 -9.17 -1.85
CA THR A 94 4.06 -9.43 -1.72
C THR A 94 4.83 -8.90 -2.94
N GLN A 95 4.32 -9.11 -4.15
CA GLN A 95 4.99 -8.66 -5.37
C GLN A 95 4.98 -7.13 -5.51
N ASP A 96 3.86 -6.49 -5.18
CA ASP A 96 3.75 -5.03 -5.27
C ASP A 96 4.49 -4.34 -4.11
N GLY A 97 4.44 -4.92 -2.91
CA GLY A 97 5.20 -4.45 -1.75
C GLY A 97 6.71 -4.51 -1.99
N GLU A 98 7.23 -5.57 -2.62
CA GLU A 98 8.65 -5.67 -3.02
C GLU A 98 9.06 -4.54 -3.96
N LYS A 99 8.21 -4.20 -4.95
CA LYS A 99 8.47 -3.06 -5.86
C LYS A 99 8.51 -1.74 -5.09
N HIS A 100 7.55 -1.51 -4.18
CA HIS A 100 7.54 -0.30 -3.36
C HIS A 100 8.73 -0.22 -2.42
N MET A 101 9.17 -1.33 -1.83
CA MET A 101 10.39 -1.36 -0.99
C MET A 101 11.64 -1.03 -1.79
N ALA A 102 11.76 -1.55 -3.03
CA ALA A 102 12.86 -1.21 -3.91
C ALA A 102 12.87 0.29 -4.27
N LEU A 103 11.70 0.84 -4.63
CA LEU A 103 11.55 2.27 -4.92
C LEU A 103 11.90 3.15 -3.72
N ILE A 104 11.43 2.81 -2.52
CA ILE A 104 11.77 3.54 -1.29
C ILE A 104 13.28 3.49 -1.04
N ASN A 105 13.93 2.34 -1.27
CA ASN A 105 15.37 2.23 -1.06
C ASN A 105 16.15 3.12 -2.03
N THR A 106 15.85 3.06 -3.33
CA THR A 106 16.51 3.90 -4.35
C THR A 106 16.22 5.37 -4.12
N ALA A 107 14.97 5.76 -3.88
CA ALA A 107 14.60 7.15 -3.66
C ALA A 107 15.23 7.73 -2.38
N ALA A 108 15.49 6.90 -1.36
CA ALA A 108 16.27 7.33 -0.20
C ALA A 108 17.73 7.62 -0.55
N GLU A 109 18.34 6.87 -1.47
CA GLU A 109 19.72 7.13 -1.92
C GLU A 109 19.82 8.36 -2.84
N GLU A 110 18.76 8.63 -3.61
CA GLU A 110 18.68 9.75 -4.56
C GLU A 110 18.12 11.05 -3.95
N GLU A 111 17.81 11.04 -2.64
CA GLU A 111 17.18 12.17 -1.94
C GLU A 111 15.85 12.63 -2.58
N ASP A 112 15.03 11.67 -3.04
CA ASP A 112 13.71 11.91 -3.62
C ASP A 112 12.58 11.57 -2.62
N PRO A 113 12.21 12.50 -1.72
CA PRO A 113 11.16 12.26 -0.74
C PRO A 113 9.77 12.08 -1.38
N LEU A 114 9.52 12.59 -2.60
CA LEU A 114 8.22 12.47 -3.25
C LEU A 114 7.95 11.02 -3.64
N THR A 115 8.92 10.35 -4.27
CA THR A 115 8.81 8.93 -4.64
C THR A 115 8.66 8.03 -3.41
N ILE A 116 9.36 8.34 -2.31
CA ILE A 116 9.19 7.63 -1.04
C ILE A 116 7.74 7.77 -0.57
N ARG A 117 7.20 8.99 -0.54
CA ARG A 117 5.85 9.27 -0.07
C ARG A 117 4.79 8.55 -0.89
N GLU A 118 4.90 8.57 -2.22
CA GLU A 118 3.97 7.88 -3.12
C GLU A 118 4.01 6.36 -2.90
N SER A 119 5.21 5.79 -2.72
CA SER A 119 5.39 4.38 -2.42
C SER A 119 4.80 3.98 -1.06
N LEU A 120 4.98 4.81 -0.03
CA LEU A 120 4.35 4.61 1.28
C LEU A 120 2.82 4.69 1.19
N HIS A 121 2.29 5.64 0.41
CA HIS A 121 0.86 5.80 0.22
C HIS A 121 0.21 4.58 -0.44
N ALA A 122 0.83 4.06 -1.50
CA ALA A 122 0.37 2.84 -2.16
C ALA A 122 0.44 1.63 -1.22
N LEU A 123 1.58 1.43 -0.54
CA LEU A 123 1.77 0.33 0.39
C LEU A 123 0.78 0.37 1.57
N LYS A 124 0.49 1.55 2.10
CA LYS A 124 -0.51 1.77 3.16
C LYS A 124 -1.89 1.26 2.74
N GLY A 125 -2.30 1.54 1.51
CA GLY A 125 -3.58 1.09 0.96
C GLY A 125 -3.68 -0.43 0.99
N SER A 126 -2.69 -1.10 0.39
CA SER A 126 -2.65 -2.56 0.31
C SER A 126 -2.48 -3.22 1.69
N ALA A 127 -1.74 -2.59 2.61
CA ALA A 127 -1.59 -3.08 3.98
C ALA A 127 -2.91 -3.02 4.77
N ASN A 128 -3.68 -1.94 4.65
CA ASN A 128 -4.99 -1.82 5.30
C ASN A 128 -5.98 -2.86 4.78
N GLU A 129 -5.97 -3.14 3.48
CA GLU A 129 -6.84 -4.15 2.88
C GLU A 129 -6.62 -5.54 3.46
N LEU A 130 -5.39 -5.85 3.88
CA LEU A 130 -5.02 -7.13 4.46
C LEU A 130 -5.06 -7.15 6.00
N GLY A 131 -5.50 -6.08 6.66
CA GLY A 131 -5.47 -5.99 8.12
C GLY A 131 -4.05 -5.83 8.70
N ALA A 132 -3.07 -5.45 7.90
CA ALA A 132 -1.70 -5.15 8.33
C ALA A 132 -1.60 -3.73 8.93
N THR A 133 -2.37 -3.49 10.00
CA THR A 133 -2.59 -2.16 10.60
C THR A 133 -1.28 -1.49 11.03
N ARG A 134 -0.32 -2.26 11.55
CA ARG A 134 0.99 -1.73 11.97
C ARG A 134 1.78 -1.18 10.80
N LEU A 135 1.86 -1.92 9.70
CA LEU A 135 2.54 -1.48 8.49
C LEU A 135 1.85 -0.23 7.90
N ALA A 136 0.52 -0.24 7.85
CA ALA A 136 -0.25 0.90 7.37
C ALA A 136 -0.03 2.16 8.21
N GLN A 137 0.05 2.01 9.55
CA GLN A 137 0.32 3.11 10.47
C GLN A 137 1.73 3.68 10.27
N LEU A 138 2.76 2.82 10.13
CA LEU A 138 4.11 3.26 9.83
C LEU A 138 4.20 4.00 8.49
N CYS A 139 3.48 3.54 7.46
CA CYS A 139 3.42 4.24 6.18
C CYS A 139 2.78 5.63 6.33
N ARG A 140 1.70 5.74 7.11
CA ARG A 140 1.03 7.01 7.40
C ARG A 140 1.94 7.98 8.17
N GLU A 141 2.69 7.48 9.14
CA GLU A 141 3.68 8.27 9.87
C GLU A 141 4.79 8.75 8.95
N GLY A 142 5.27 7.89 8.06
CA GLY A 142 6.24 8.23 7.05
C GLY A 142 5.76 9.32 6.08
N GLU A 143 4.53 9.21 5.57
CA GLU A 143 3.91 10.27 4.75
C GLU A 143 3.92 11.62 5.47
N LYS A 144 3.55 11.66 6.76
CA LYS A 144 3.55 12.89 7.58
C LYS A 144 4.95 13.43 7.81
N MET A 145 5.93 12.57 8.07
CA MET A 145 7.32 12.97 8.25
C MET A 145 7.86 13.66 6.99
N ILE A 146 7.56 13.09 5.82
CA ILE A 146 7.94 13.67 4.53
C ILE A 146 7.23 15.01 4.30
N ASP A 147 5.93 15.09 4.55
CA ASP A 147 5.16 16.34 4.43
C ASP A 147 5.69 17.44 5.37
N ALA A 148 6.26 17.05 6.51
CA ALA A 148 6.92 17.94 7.47
C ALA A 148 8.40 18.23 7.15
N GLN A 149 8.89 17.85 5.96
CA GLN A 149 10.28 18.04 5.52
C GLN A 149 11.31 17.40 6.46
N ALA A 150 11.07 16.15 6.85
CA ALA A 150 11.98 15.39 7.70
C ALA A 150 13.40 15.29 7.12
N SER A 151 14.38 15.19 8.01
CA SER A 151 15.79 15.04 7.63
C SER A 151 16.07 13.71 6.94
N GLN A 152 17.14 13.68 6.15
CA GLN A 152 17.60 12.46 5.48
C GLN A 152 17.87 11.30 6.45
N ALA A 153 18.44 11.58 7.64
CA ALA A 153 18.64 10.59 8.68
C ALA A 153 17.32 9.98 9.18
N SER A 154 16.28 10.81 9.31
CA SER A 154 14.93 10.36 9.69
C SER A 154 14.28 9.49 8.61
N LEU A 155 14.51 9.80 7.32
CA LEU A 155 14.01 9.00 6.20
C LEU A 155 14.70 7.63 6.12
N ILE A 156 16.01 7.56 6.38
CA ILE A 156 16.75 6.30 6.45
C ILE A 156 16.21 5.42 7.58
N ALA A 157 16.03 5.98 8.78
CA ALA A 157 15.48 5.24 9.92
C ALA A 157 14.04 4.78 9.67
N LEU A 158 13.22 5.62 9.02
CA LEU A 158 11.86 5.26 8.59
C LEU A 158 11.86 4.10 7.61
N LYS A 159 12.73 4.14 6.58
CA LYS A 159 12.87 3.05 5.60
C LYS A 159 13.14 1.72 6.29
N GLU A 160 14.10 1.68 7.20
CA GLU A 160 14.46 0.45 7.92
C GLU A 160 13.28 -0.11 8.72
N LYS A 161 12.56 0.76 9.44
CA LYS A 161 11.35 0.38 10.19
C LYS A 161 10.24 -0.15 9.29
N VAL A 162 9.99 0.51 8.15
CA VAL A 162 8.97 0.08 7.17
C VAL A 162 9.36 -1.26 6.54
N LEU A 163 10.62 -1.43 6.15
CA LEU A 163 11.12 -2.67 5.57
C LEU A 163 10.98 -3.85 6.54
N PHE A 164 11.39 -3.66 7.80
CA PHE A 164 11.22 -4.67 8.83
C PHE A 164 9.74 -5.03 9.02
N SER A 165 8.88 -4.03 9.19
CA SER A 165 7.44 -4.26 9.35
C SER A 165 6.81 -4.98 8.15
N TYR A 166 7.25 -4.64 6.94
CA TYR A 166 6.79 -5.28 5.71
C TYR A 166 7.17 -6.76 5.68
N GLN A 167 8.44 -7.09 5.97
CA GLN A 167 8.92 -8.47 5.98
C GLN A 167 8.18 -9.33 7.01
N GLN A 168 7.93 -8.80 8.20
CA GLN A 168 7.18 -9.53 9.23
C GLN A 168 5.71 -9.71 8.85
N THR A 169 5.09 -8.71 8.22
CA THR A 169 3.73 -8.79 7.68
C THR A 169 3.63 -9.89 6.62
N VAL A 170 4.55 -9.91 5.64
CA VAL A 170 4.59 -10.94 4.59
C VAL A 170 4.79 -12.33 5.20
N LYS A 171 5.67 -12.46 6.20
CA LYS A 171 5.88 -13.73 6.90
C LYS A 171 4.60 -14.22 7.61
N ALA A 172 3.91 -13.33 8.30
CA ALA A 172 2.67 -13.65 9.00
C ALA A 172 1.54 -14.05 8.04
N LEU A 173 1.35 -13.31 6.94
CA LEU A 173 0.36 -13.61 5.91
C LEU A 173 0.62 -14.96 5.24
N ASN A 174 1.88 -15.24 4.86
CA ASN A 174 2.23 -16.52 4.25
C ASN A 174 2.03 -17.69 5.22
N LYS A 175 2.32 -17.50 6.51
CA LYS A 175 2.02 -18.50 7.54
C LYS A 175 0.52 -18.79 7.60
N ALA A 176 -0.32 -17.75 7.65
CA ALA A 176 -1.77 -17.91 7.69
C ALA A 176 -2.33 -18.59 6.42
N VAL A 177 -1.76 -18.29 5.24
CA VAL A 177 -2.10 -18.98 3.99
C VAL A 177 -1.73 -20.47 4.05
N ASN A 178 -0.53 -20.81 4.53
CA ASN A 178 -0.12 -22.21 4.64
C ASN A 178 -1.02 -23.00 5.60
N GLU A 179 -1.39 -22.41 6.75
CA GLU A 179 -2.32 -23.03 7.71
C GLU A 179 -3.71 -23.28 7.10
N LEU A 180 -4.19 -22.36 6.24
CA LEU A 180 -5.44 -22.54 5.50
C LEU A 180 -5.38 -23.68 4.46
N GLU A 181 -4.21 -23.91 3.86
CA GLU A 181 -3.97 -25.00 2.91
C GLU A 181 -3.84 -26.35 3.62
N GLU A 182 -3.13 -26.42 4.76
CA GLU A 182 -2.96 -27.65 5.56
C GLU A 182 -4.28 -28.16 6.16
N SER A 183 -5.17 -27.24 6.56
CA SER A 183 -6.53 -27.57 7.02
C SER A 183 -7.39 -28.29 5.96
N LEU A 184 -6.97 -28.37 4.69
CA LEU A 184 -7.68 -29.10 3.63
C LEU A 184 -7.24 -30.57 3.50
N LEU A 185 -6.10 -30.94 4.09
CA LEU A 185 -5.52 -32.29 4.01
C LEU A 185 -5.94 -33.20 5.17
N THR A 186 -6.69 -32.67 6.14
CA THR A 186 -7.22 -33.37 7.32
C THR A 186 -8.73 -33.51 7.23
#